data_AF-A0A6V7J244-F1
#
_entry.id   AF-A0A6V7J244-F1
#
_cell.length_a   1.000
_cell.length_b   1.000
_cell.length_c   1.000
_cell.angle_alpha   90.00
_cell.angle_beta   90.00
_cell.angle_gamma   90.00
#
_symmetry.space_group_name_H-M   'P 1'
#
loop_
_entity.id
_entity.type
_entity.pdbx_description
1 polymer ?
#
loop_
_entity_poly.entity_id
_entity_poly.type
_entity_poly.pdbx_seq_one_letter_code
_entity_poly.pdbx_strand_id
1 'polypeptide(L)'
;MLLEAMDKKLSHHKHYTSRQLSPMDKELQHRKQFRIKHYAGDVVYNINGFLDKNKDTLYQDFKRLMYNSKSRIISKMWPEGSQDITKTTKRPLTAGTLFRNSMIALVKNLTSKEPFYVRCIKPNEVKSPVIFDDERVEHQVRYLGLLENILVRRAGFVYRQRYDKFLKRYKMISQYTWPNFRGGNDKDGVRTLLEEKGFAHDVKYGHTKVFIRSPTTLFALEKARSDLIPSIVVLLQKQWRGYLCRMKYKKMKAALVIMEQYRHMKRRKYICQLEQTFRDAKKLKNYGKHLSWPSENFAVRHVVPALKMMYARWHAWMILRVIPREEWPQLRLK
;
A
#
# COMPACT_ATOMS: atom_id res chain seq x y z
N MET A 1 -38.65 -49.64 8.27
CA MET A 1 -39.80 -48.84 8.71
C MET A 1 -39.61 -47.30 8.80
N LEU A 2 -38.42 -46.70 8.94
CA LEU A 2 -38.24 -45.27 8.57
C LEU A 2 -37.58 -45.14 7.20
N LEU A 3 -36.49 -45.87 6.97
CA LEU A 3 -35.76 -45.86 5.70
C LEU A 3 -36.66 -46.28 4.53
N GLU A 4 -37.46 -47.33 4.66
CA GLU A 4 -38.44 -47.73 3.64
C GLU A 4 -39.47 -46.64 3.32
N ALA A 5 -39.91 -45.88 4.33
CA ALA A 5 -40.84 -44.77 4.12
C ALA A 5 -40.14 -43.60 3.40
N MET A 6 -38.87 -43.35 3.71
CA MET A 6 -38.03 -42.39 2.99
C MET A 6 -37.81 -42.85 1.54
N ASP A 7 -37.46 -44.12 1.31
CA ASP A 7 -37.26 -44.69 -0.01
C ASP A 7 -38.52 -44.58 -0.86
N LYS A 8 -39.70 -44.86 -0.29
CA LYS A 8 -40.99 -44.70 -0.99
C LYS A 8 -41.28 -43.25 -1.35
N LYS A 9 -40.94 -42.30 -0.47
CA LYS A 9 -41.29 -40.88 -0.64
C LYS A 9 -40.27 -40.09 -1.46
N LEU A 10 -39.00 -40.48 -1.41
CA LEU A 10 -37.87 -39.78 -2.00
C LEU A 10 -37.24 -40.56 -3.16
N SER A 11 -37.86 -41.64 -3.63
CA SER A 11 -37.38 -42.49 -4.74
C SER A 11 -36.94 -41.71 -5.97
N HIS A 12 -37.68 -40.65 -6.32
CA HIS A 12 -37.42 -39.83 -7.52
C HIS A 12 -36.55 -38.61 -7.26
N HIS A 13 -36.11 -38.38 -6.02
CA HIS A 13 -35.33 -37.20 -5.67
C HIS A 13 -33.87 -37.38 -6.09
N LYS A 14 -33.39 -36.55 -7.04
CA LYS A 14 -32.04 -36.66 -7.65
C LYS A 14 -30.89 -36.69 -6.64
N HIS A 15 -31.06 -36.14 -5.45
CA HIS A 15 -30.01 -36.02 -4.43
C HIS A 15 -30.13 -37.04 -3.29
N TYR A 16 -31.05 -37.99 -3.39
CA TYR A 16 -31.25 -39.05 -2.40
C TYR A 16 -31.00 -40.41 -3.03
N THR A 17 -30.26 -41.27 -2.35
CA THR A 17 -30.08 -42.66 -2.77
C THR A 17 -29.94 -43.58 -1.57
N SER A 18 -30.32 -44.83 -1.73
CA SER A 18 -30.17 -45.89 -0.75
C SER A 18 -29.83 -47.20 -1.47
N ARG A 19 -29.35 -48.20 -0.73
CA ARG A 19 -29.07 -49.53 -1.27
C ARG A 19 -30.31 -50.22 -1.86
N GLN A 20 -31.52 -49.80 -1.46
CA GLN A 20 -32.77 -50.33 -2.02
C GLN A 20 -33.11 -49.70 -3.37
N LEU A 21 -32.79 -48.43 -3.57
CA LEU A 21 -32.97 -47.72 -4.84
C LEU A 21 -31.84 -48.00 -5.84
N SER A 22 -30.62 -48.28 -5.35
CA SER A 22 -29.46 -48.68 -6.15
C SER A 22 -28.86 -49.99 -5.63
N PRO A 23 -29.38 -51.15 -6.07
CA PRO A 23 -28.89 -52.46 -5.63
C PRO A 23 -27.45 -52.78 -6.05
N MET A 24 -26.89 -52.03 -7.00
CA MET A 24 -25.52 -52.23 -7.48
C MET A 24 -24.47 -51.53 -6.60
N ASP A 25 -24.86 -50.51 -5.83
CA ASP A 25 -23.93 -49.70 -5.01
C ASP A 25 -23.52 -50.39 -3.71
N LYS A 26 -22.44 -51.20 -3.75
CA LYS A 26 -22.03 -52.07 -2.63
C LYS A 26 -21.46 -51.31 -1.44
N GLU A 27 -21.23 -50.01 -1.56
CA GLU A 27 -20.73 -49.17 -0.47
C GLU A 27 -21.79 -48.93 0.62
N LEU A 28 -23.07 -48.97 0.25
CA LEU A 28 -24.18 -48.71 1.18
C LEU A 28 -24.67 -50.00 1.85
N GLN A 29 -24.69 -50.01 3.18
CA GLN A 29 -25.26 -51.10 3.95
C GLN A 29 -26.79 -51.18 3.76
N HIS A 30 -27.27 -52.34 3.30
CA HIS A 30 -28.69 -52.56 3.03
C HIS A 30 -29.54 -52.36 4.28
N ARG A 31 -30.68 -51.66 4.12
CA ARG A 31 -31.65 -51.30 5.18
C ARG A 31 -31.10 -50.50 6.36
N LYS A 32 -29.83 -50.08 6.33
CA LYS A 32 -29.18 -49.30 7.41
C LYS A 32 -28.74 -47.92 6.95
N GLN A 33 -28.30 -47.78 5.70
CA GLN A 33 -27.69 -46.54 5.23
C GLN A 33 -28.43 -45.94 4.04
N PHE A 34 -28.40 -44.61 3.98
CA PHE A 34 -28.79 -43.81 2.83
C PHE A 34 -27.76 -42.71 2.60
N ARG A 35 -27.68 -42.19 1.39
CA ARG A 35 -26.74 -41.14 0.99
C ARG A 35 -27.53 -39.92 0.51
N ILE A 36 -27.09 -38.75 0.94
CA ILE A 36 -27.59 -37.47 0.44
C ILE A 36 -26.44 -36.76 -0.28
N LYS A 37 -26.73 -36.24 -1.47
CA LYS A 37 -25.81 -35.38 -2.21
C LYS A 37 -25.91 -33.94 -1.70
N HIS A 38 -24.97 -33.53 -0.85
CA HIS A 38 -24.85 -32.16 -0.38
C HIS A 38 -24.02 -31.31 -1.36
N TYR A 39 -24.07 -29.99 -1.21
CA TYR A 39 -23.20 -29.08 -1.99
C TYR A 39 -21.71 -29.39 -1.79
N ALA A 40 -21.37 -29.97 -0.64
CA ALA A 40 -20.02 -30.27 -0.22
C ALA A 40 -19.57 -31.70 -0.57
N GLY A 41 -20.43 -32.48 -1.24
CA GLY A 41 -20.20 -33.88 -1.56
C GLY A 41 -21.27 -34.82 -1.02
N ASP A 42 -21.09 -36.10 -1.31
CA ASP A 42 -21.98 -37.17 -0.90
C ASP A 42 -21.73 -37.55 0.57
N VAL A 43 -22.80 -37.59 1.38
CA VAL A 43 -22.72 -37.96 2.79
C VAL A 43 -23.59 -39.18 3.05
N VAL A 44 -22.99 -40.22 3.64
CA VAL A 44 -23.67 -41.45 4.04
C VAL A 44 -24.15 -41.33 5.48
N TYR A 45 -25.45 -41.52 5.69
CA TYR A 45 -26.11 -41.50 6.99
C TYR A 45 -26.56 -42.90 7.38
N ASN A 46 -26.41 -43.22 8.67
CA ASN A 46 -26.94 -44.45 9.25
C ASN A 46 -28.28 -44.17 9.93
N ILE A 47 -29.34 -44.87 9.53
CA ILE A 47 -30.71 -44.68 10.04
C ILE A 47 -30.88 -45.11 11.51
N ASN A 48 -29.94 -45.90 12.04
CA ASN A 48 -30.05 -46.42 13.40
C ASN A 48 -30.07 -45.27 14.42
N GLY A 49 -31.08 -45.28 15.28
CA GLY A 49 -31.29 -44.26 16.32
C GLY A 49 -31.87 -42.93 15.82
N PHE A 50 -32.21 -42.77 14.53
CA PHE A 50 -32.84 -41.53 14.02
C PHE A 50 -34.15 -41.22 14.74
N LEU A 51 -35.03 -42.21 14.90
CA LEU A 51 -36.33 -42.02 15.55
C LEU A 51 -36.17 -41.68 17.03
N ASP A 52 -35.29 -42.38 17.74
CA ASP A 52 -35.09 -42.17 19.18
C ASP A 52 -34.44 -40.81 19.47
N LYS A 53 -33.44 -40.41 18.67
CA LYS A 53 -32.84 -39.07 18.74
C LYS A 53 -33.85 -37.96 18.40
N ASN A 54 -34.86 -38.24 17.58
CA ASN A 54 -35.85 -37.24 17.18
C ASN A 54 -37.02 -37.09 18.16
N LYS A 55 -37.31 -38.12 18.98
CA LYS A 55 -38.45 -38.10 19.91
C LYS A 55 -38.34 -36.94 20.91
N ASP A 56 -37.14 -36.67 21.45
CA ASP A 56 -36.80 -35.56 22.36
C ASP A 56 -37.95 -35.14 23.29
N THR A 57 -38.58 -36.16 23.91
CA THR A 57 -39.83 -35.97 24.63
C THR A 57 -39.54 -35.44 26.02
N LEU A 58 -39.75 -34.15 26.21
CA LEU A 58 -39.85 -33.57 27.54
C LEU A 58 -41.30 -33.26 27.89
N TYR A 59 -41.89 -34.13 28.71
CA TYR A 59 -43.26 -34.00 29.18
C TYR A 59 -43.43 -32.85 30.17
N GLN A 60 -44.66 -32.32 30.25
CA GLN A 60 -44.99 -31.19 31.12
C GLN A 60 -44.79 -31.51 32.61
N ASP A 61 -44.98 -32.76 33.02
CA ASP A 61 -44.83 -33.18 34.42
C ASP A 61 -43.40 -32.98 34.92
N PHE A 62 -42.40 -33.28 34.07
CA PHE A 62 -41.00 -33.01 34.39
C PHE A 62 -40.71 -31.51 34.48
N LYS A 63 -41.29 -30.70 33.58
CA LYS A 63 -41.13 -29.24 33.62
C LYS A 63 -41.72 -28.65 34.91
N ARG A 64 -42.88 -29.14 35.35
CA ARG A 64 -43.52 -28.77 36.62
C ARG A 64 -42.71 -29.16 37.84
N LEU A 65 -42.21 -30.40 37.85
CA LEU A 65 -41.34 -30.89 38.92
C LEU A 65 -40.13 -29.96 39.09
N MET A 66 -39.50 -29.59 37.98
CA MET A 66 -38.33 -28.70 38.00
C MET A 66 -38.70 -27.26 38.40
N TYR A 67 -39.85 -26.75 37.95
CA TYR A 67 -40.35 -25.43 38.37
C TYR A 67 -40.57 -25.35 39.89
N ASN A 68 -41.09 -26.42 40.49
CA ASN A 68 -41.35 -26.52 41.93
C ASN A 68 -40.12 -26.91 42.76
N SER A 69 -38.93 -26.97 42.15
CA SER A 69 -37.69 -27.25 42.86
C SER A 69 -37.38 -26.14 43.87
N LYS A 70 -36.88 -26.53 45.06
CA LYS A 70 -36.36 -25.59 46.07
C LYS A 70 -35.15 -24.79 45.56
N SER A 71 -34.46 -25.30 44.54
CA SER A 71 -33.37 -24.58 43.90
C SER A 71 -33.91 -23.47 42.99
N ARG A 72 -33.63 -22.22 43.36
CA ARG A 72 -34.03 -21.03 42.58
C ARG A 72 -33.51 -21.05 41.15
N ILE A 73 -32.33 -21.64 40.91
CA ILE A 73 -31.75 -21.75 39.56
C ILE A 73 -32.58 -22.70 38.72
N ILE A 74 -32.90 -23.89 39.25
CA ILE A 74 -33.67 -24.92 38.54
C ILE A 74 -35.08 -24.40 38.24
N SER A 75 -35.74 -23.81 39.24
CA SER A 75 -37.09 -23.25 39.07
C SER A 75 -37.13 -22.18 37.95
N LYS A 76 -36.14 -21.28 37.90
CA LYS A 76 -36.03 -20.24 36.87
C LYS A 76 -35.77 -20.76 35.45
N MET A 77 -35.14 -21.93 35.29
CA MET A 77 -34.88 -22.51 33.96
C MET A 77 -36.16 -23.08 33.31
N TRP A 78 -37.19 -23.37 34.11
CA TRP A 78 -38.41 -24.04 33.65
C TRP A 78 -39.68 -23.24 33.94
N PRO A 79 -39.79 -21.97 33.50
CA PRO A 79 -40.96 -21.13 33.77
C PRO A 79 -42.25 -21.70 33.15
N GLU A 80 -42.13 -22.51 32.10
CA GLU A 80 -43.25 -23.22 31.46
C GLU A 80 -43.95 -24.21 32.40
N GLY A 81 -43.30 -24.62 33.50
CA GLY A 81 -43.91 -25.48 34.50
C GLY A 81 -45.13 -24.86 35.17
N SER A 82 -45.24 -23.53 35.23
CA SER A 82 -46.40 -22.85 35.83
C SER A 82 -47.65 -22.82 34.94
N GLN A 83 -47.60 -23.37 33.72
CA GLN A 83 -48.72 -23.34 32.77
C GLN A 83 -49.81 -24.37 33.11
N ASP A 84 -51.08 -23.98 32.92
CA ASP A 84 -52.26 -24.83 33.13
C ASP A 84 -52.32 -26.02 32.17
N ILE A 85 -52.78 -27.17 32.70
CA ILE A 85 -52.87 -28.48 32.00
C ILE A 85 -53.63 -28.37 30.68
N THR A 86 -54.64 -27.51 30.63
CA THR A 86 -55.56 -27.33 29.50
C THR A 86 -54.90 -26.70 28.26
N LYS A 87 -53.77 -26.00 28.43
CA LYS A 87 -52.99 -25.42 27.30
C LYS A 87 -51.94 -26.39 26.74
N THR A 88 -51.74 -27.56 27.35
CA THR A 88 -50.54 -28.39 27.17
C THR A 88 -50.78 -29.75 26.52
N THR A 89 -51.91 -29.97 25.85
CA THR A 89 -52.24 -31.24 25.17
C THR A 89 -51.57 -31.42 23.80
N LYS A 90 -50.79 -30.45 23.32
CA LYS A 90 -50.05 -30.59 22.07
C LYS A 90 -48.87 -31.55 22.27
N ARG A 91 -48.77 -32.55 21.40
CA ARG A 91 -47.61 -33.46 21.32
C ARG A 91 -46.33 -32.62 21.34
N PRO A 92 -45.33 -32.95 22.19
CA PRO A 92 -44.09 -32.20 22.23
C PRO A 92 -43.47 -32.17 20.84
N LEU A 93 -42.90 -31.03 20.49
CA LEU A 93 -42.18 -30.87 19.23
C LEU A 93 -41.01 -31.85 19.19
N THR A 94 -40.80 -32.46 18.03
CA THR A 94 -39.62 -33.31 17.80
C THR A 94 -38.34 -32.47 17.72
N ALA A 95 -37.19 -33.07 18.01
CA ALA A 95 -35.90 -32.39 17.89
C ALA A 95 -35.69 -31.78 16.49
N GLY A 96 -36.06 -32.53 15.43
CA GLY A 96 -35.97 -32.06 14.05
C GLY A 96 -36.81 -30.81 13.78
N THR A 97 -38.02 -30.73 14.34
CA THR A 97 -38.87 -29.54 14.22
C THR A 97 -38.31 -28.33 14.98
N LEU A 98 -37.75 -28.54 16.18
CA LEU A 98 -37.11 -27.47 16.95
C LEU A 98 -35.90 -26.91 16.22
N PHE A 99 -35.03 -27.80 15.71
CA PHE A 99 -33.84 -27.42 14.97
C PHE A 99 -34.18 -26.69 13.66
N ARG A 100 -35.20 -27.16 12.91
CA ARG A 100 -35.70 -26.48 11.71
C ARG A 100 -36.20 -25.07 12.02
N ASN A 101 -37.01 -24.90 13.07
CA ASN A 101 -37.54 -23.59 13.44
C ASN A 101 -36.42 -22.64 13.87
N SER A 102 -35.44 -23.13 14.63
CA SER A 102 -34.26 -22.36 15.02
C SER A 102 -33.43 -21.92 13.81
N MET A 103 -33.23 -22.80 12.82
CA MET A 103 -32.53 -22.46 11.57
C MET A 103 -33.27 -21.39 10.76
N ILE A 104 -34.60 -21.51 10.62
CA ILE A 104 -35.42 -20.52 9.91
C ILE A 104 -35.32 -19.15 10.60
N ALA A 105 -35.41 -19.12 11.94
CA ALA A 105 -35.27 -17.89 12.72
C ALA A 105 -33.87 -17.26 12.54
N LEU A 106 -32.81 -18.07 12.54
CA LEU A 106 -31.44 -17.63 12.29
C LEU A 106 -31.29 -17.04 10.89
N VAL A 107 -31.76 -17.73 9.85
CA VAL A 107 -31.69 -17.24 8.47
C VAL A 107 -32.44 -15.93 8.32
N LYS A 108 -33.64 -15.80 8.90
CA LYS A 108 -34.41 -14.55 8.90
C LYS A 108 -33.62 -13.39 9.53
N ASN A 109 -32.93 -13.64 10.64
CA ASN A 109 -32.11 -12.64 11.32
C ASN A 109 -30.85 -12.25 10.52
N LEU A 110 -30.24 -13.21 9.82
CA LEU A 110 -29.08 -12.96 8.97
C LEU A 110 -29.45 -12.16 7.72
N THR A 111 -30.57 -12.49 7.08
CA THR A 111 -31.06 -11.80 5.88
C THR A 111 -31.48 -10.35 6.15
N SER A 112 -31.79 -9.99 7.40
CA SER A 112 -32.10 -8.60 7.76
C SER A 112 -30.87 -7.71 7.96
N LYS A 113 -29.66 -8.26 7.77
CA LYS A 113 -28.37 -7.55 7.95
C LYS A 113 -27.53 -7.61 6.68
N GLU A 114 -26.49 -6.79 6.65
CA GLU A 114 -25.42 -6.91 5.66
C GLU A 114 -24.42 -8.00 6.10
N PRO A 115 -24.29 -9.11 5.38
CA PRO A 115 -23.46 -10.23 5.82
C PRO A 115 -22.02 -10.10 5.31
N PHE A 116 -21.07 -10.34 6.21
CA PHE A 116 -19.67 -10.57 5.89
C PHE A 116 -19.32 -12.02 6.22
N TYR A 117 -18.63 -12.71 5.32
CA TYR A 117 -18.33 -14.13 5.45
C TYR A 117 -16.84 -14.34 5.66
N VAL A 118 -16.49 -15.08 6.71
CA VAL A 118 -15.14 -15.58 6.97
C VAL A 118 -15.15 -17.10 6.81
N ARG A 119 -14.20 -17.63 6.03
CA ARG A 119 -14.06 -19.06 5.77
C ARG A 119 -12.78 -19.53 6.44
N CYS A 120 -12.91 -20.34 7.48
CA CYS A 120 -11.78 -20.88 8.22
C CYS A 120 -11.31 -22.19 7.57
N ILE A 121 -10.00 -22.36 7.38
CA ILE A 121 -9.38 -23.56 6.84
C ILE A 121 -8.35 -24.05 7.86
N LYS A 122 -8.41 -25.33 8.21
CA LYS A 122 -7.44 -25.98 9.09
C LYS A 122 -6.27 -26.50 8.23
N PRO A 123 -5.03 -26.02 8.41
CA PRO A 123 -3.91 -26.38 7.54
C PRO A 123 -3.39 -27.81 7.78
N ASN A 124 -3.56 -28.35 8.99
CA ASN A 124 -3.15 -29.71 9.35
C ASN A 124 -3.91 -30.18 10.61
N GLU A 125 -4.00 -31.50 10.84
CA GLU A 125 -4.69 -32.05 12.00
C GLU A 125 -3.89 -31.96 13.31
N VAL A 126 -2.56 -31.97 13.21
CA VAL A 126 -1.61 -31.96 14.35
C VAL A 126 -1.44 -30.60 15.04
N LYS A 127 -2.15 -29.56 14.57
CA LYS A 127 -2.08 -28.17 15.08
C LYS A 127 -0.67 -27.55 15.00
N SER A 128 0.15 -27.98 14.05
CA SER A 128 1.46 -27.38 13.81
C SER A 128 1.32 -26.02 13.10
N PRO A 129 2.13 -25.01 13.45
CA PRO A 129 2.09 -23.71 12.77
C PRO A 129 2.76 -23.72 11.38
N VAL A 130 3.56 -24.74 11.05
CA VAL A 130 4.37 -24.77 9.81
C VAL A 130 3.87 -25.79 8.80
N ILE A 131 3.27 -26.88 9.27
CA ILE A 131 2.84 -27.97 8.39
C ILE A 131 1.59 -27.55 7.61
N PHE A 132 1.60 -27.82 6.31
CA PHE A 132 0.45 -27.63 5.43
C PHE A 132 0.15 -28.95 4.72
N ASP A 133 -1.02 -29.50 4.97
CA ASP A 133 -1.53 -30.74 4.38
C ASP A 133 -2.43 -30.37 3.20
N ASP A 134 -1.89 -30.52 2.00
CA ASP A 134 -2.55 -30.14 0.74
C ASP A 134 -3.86 -30.91 0.53
N GLU A 135 -3.88 -32.22 0.80
CA GLU A 135 -5.06 -33.06 0.60
C GLU A 135 -6.18 -32.64 1.56
N ARG A 136 -5.82 -32.40 2.82
CA ARG A 136 -6.77 -31.97 3.85
C ARG A 136 -7.33 -30.58 3.55
N VAL A 137 -6.49 -29.65 3.09
CA VAL A 137 -6.93 -28.30 2.71
C VAL A 137 -7.78 -28.37 1.44
N GLU A 138 -7.39 -29.14 0.44
CA GLU A 138 -8.16 -29.32 -0.80
C GLU A 138 -9.57 -29.83 -0.50
N HIS A 139 -9.71 -30.86 0.34
CA HIS A 139 -11.01 -31.35 0.77
C HIS A 139 -11.85 -30.25 1.43
N GLN A 140 -11.25 -29.39 2.27
CA GLN A 140 -11.96 -28.25 2.88
C GLN A 140 -12.35 -27.18 1.87
N VAL A 141 -11.49 -26.89 0.88
CA VAL A 141 -11.77 -25.92 -0.19
C VAL A 141 -12.98 -26.36 -1.01
N ARG A 142 -13.05 -27.66 -1.37
CA ARG A 142 -14.19 -28.28 -2.05
C ARG A 142 -15.43 -28.27 -1.15
N TYR A 143 -15.32 -28.73 0.10
CA TYR A 143 -16.45 -28.79 1.05
C TYR A 143 -17.05 -27.41 1.37
N LEU A 144 -16.22 -26.36 1.45
CA LEU A 144 -16.68 -24.98 1.68
C LEU A 144 -17.26 -24.32 0.42
N GLY A 145 -17.21 -24.98 -0.73
CA GLY A 145 -17.66 -24.48 -2.03
C GLY A 145 -16.90 -23.23 -2.48
N LEU A 146 -15.61 -23.11 -2.12
CA LEU A 146 -14.84 -21.90 -2.42
C LEU A 146 -14.64 -21.73 -3.92
N LEU A 147 -14.47 -22.83 -4.65
CA LEU A 147 -14.26 -22.82 -6.09
C LEU A 147 -15.52 -22.30 -6.81
N GLU A 148 -16.69 -22.81 -6.46
CA GLU A 148 -18.00 -22.37 -6.99
C GLU A 148 -18.26 -20.91 -6.63
N ASN A 149 -17.94 -20.50 -5.40
CA ASN A 149 -18.04 -19.10 -4.97
C ASN A 149 -17.16 -18.18 -5.84
N ILE A 150 -15.94 -18.61 -6.17
CA ILE A 150 -15.05 -17.88 -7.08
C ILE A 150 -15.62 -17.88 -8.49
N LEU A 151 -16.09 -19.01 -9.01
CA LEU A 151 -16.66 -19.13 -10.36
C LEU A 151 -17.89 -18.24 -10.54
N VAL A 152 -18.82 -18.23 -9.59
CA VAL A 152 -19.99 -17.34 -9.62
C VAL A 152 -19.57 -15.88 -9.59
N ARG A 153 -18.56 -15.51 -8.78
CA ARG A 153 -17.99 -14.16 -8.78
C ARG A 153 -17.24 -13.82 -10.08
N ARG A 154 -16.63 -14.81 -10.73
CA ARG A 154 -15.88 -14.66 -12.00
C ARG A 154 -16.77 -14.67 -13.24
N ALA A 155 -17.96 -15.26 -13.20
CA ALA A 155 -18.89 -15.28 -14.32
C ALA A 155 -19.37 -13.87 -14.71
N GLY A 156 -19.31 -12.92 -13.77
CA GLY A 156 -19.49 -11.50 -14.01
C GLY A 156 -18.18 -10.75 -14.23
N PHE A 157 -18.10 -9.54 -13.68
CA PHE A 157 -16.88 -8.74 -13.68
C PHE A 157 -16.08 -9.02 -12.42
N VAL A 158 -14.90 -9.61 -12.59
CA VAL A 158 -14.00 -9.99 -11.50
C VAL A 158 -13.54 -8.78 -10.69
N TYR A 159 -13.34 -7.65 -11.36
CA TYR A 159 -12.85 -6.43 -10.72
C TYR A 159 -13.75 -5.24 -11.01
N ARG A 160 -13.95 -4.41 -9.99
CA ARG A 160 -14.78 -3.21 -10.07
C ARG A 160 -14.26 -2.12 -9.16
N GLN A 161 -13.99 -0.95 -9.72
CA GLN A 161 -13.42 0.18 -8.98
C GLN A 161 -14.01 1.50 -9.48
N ARG A 162 -14.11 2.50 -8.59
CA ARG A 162 -14.52 3.84 -8.98
C ARG A 162 -13.52 4.47 -9.95
N TYR A 163 -14.01 5.27 -10.89
CA TYR A 163 -13.18 5.91 -11.92
C TYR A 163 -12.06 6.77 -11.34
N ASP A 164 -12.34 7.57 -10.30
CA ASP A 164 -11.36 8.43 -9.64
C ASP A 164 -10.17 7.65 -9.05
N LYS A 165 -10.46 6.54 -8.37
CA LYS A 165 -9.43 5.69 -7.78
C LYS A 165 -8.65 4.91 -8.85
N PHE A 166 -9.35 4.43 -9.87
CA PHE A 166 -8.73 3.69 -10.97
C PHE A 166 -7.76 4.59 -11.75
N LEU A 167 -8.22 5.78 -12.15
CA LEU A 167 -7.40 6.73 -12.90
C LEU A 167 -6.19 7.18 -12.09
N LYS A 168 -6.35 7.57 -10.82
CA LYS A 168 -5.21 7.95 -9.96
C LYS A 168 -4.18 6.82 -9.83
N ARG A 169 -4.62 5.56 -9.82
CA ARG A 169 -3.75 4.39 -9.68
C ARG A 169 -2.96 4.09 -10.96
N TYR A 170 -3.59 4.24 -12.12
CA TYR A 170 -3.05 3.75 -13.39
C TYR A 170 -2.67 4.85 -14.40
N LYS A 171 -2.97 6.13 -14.15
CA LYS A 171 -2.68 7.26 -15.07
C LYS A 171 -1.23 7.36 -15.54
N MET A 172 -0.28 6.80 -14.79
CA MET A 172 1.13 6.79 -15.19
C MET A 172 1.44 5.85 -16.35
N ILE A 173 0.56 4.89 -16.64
CA ILE A 173 0.75 3.87 -17.68
C ILE A 173 0.56 4.45 -19.09
N SER A 174 -0.22 5.54 -19.21
CA SER A 174 -0.64 6.14 -20.46
C SER A 174 -0.10 7.55 -20.57
N GLN A 175 0.48 7.89 -21.72
CA GLN A 175 1.01 9.24 -21.97
C GLN A 175 -0.09 10.31 -22.05
N TYR A 176 -1.32 9.93 -22.41
CA TYR A 176 -2.46 10.85 -22.51
C TYR A 176 -3.11 11.16 -21.16
N THR A 177 -2.91 10.30 -20.16
CA THR A 177 -3.46 10.49 -18.81
C THR A 177 -2.42 10.99 -17.80
N TRP A 178 -1.13 10.83 -18.11
CA TRP A 178 -0.02 11.36 -17.33
C TRP A 178 0.31 12.82 -17.68
N PRO A 179 0.66 13.68 -16.70
CA PRO A 179 0.57 13.50 -15.26
C PRO A 179 -0.83 13.73 -14.71
N ASN A 180 -1.65 14.53 -15.39
CA ASN A 180 -3.04 14.78 -15.06
C ASN A 180 -3.85 14.78 -16.35
N PHE A 181 -4.95 14.03 -16.36
CA PHE A 181 -5.85 13.95 -17.50
C PHE A 181 -6.56 15.30 -17.70
N ARG A 182 -6.61 15.77 -18.95
CA ARG A 182 -7.22 17.07 -19.33
C ARG A 182 -8.47 16.94 -20.19
N GLY A 183 -8.86 15.73 -20.58
CA GLY A 183 -9.94 15.47 -21.55
C GLY A 183 -11.35 15.36 -20.94
N GLY A 184 -11.61 16.02 -19.82
CA GLY A 184 -12.94 16.01 -19.16
C GLY A 184 -12.98 15.17 -17.89
N ASN A 185 -13.93 14.24 -17.81
CA ASN A 185 -14.24 13.50 -16.59
C ASN A 185 -13.32 12.28 -16.37
N ASP A 186 -13.22 11.81 -15.11
CA ASP A 186 -12.42 10.63 -14.76
C ASP A 186 -12.79 9.38 -15.58
N LYS A 187 -14.08 9.24 -15.93
CA LYS A 187 -14.57 8.14 -16.77
C LYS A 187 -13.90 8.13 -18.15
N ASP A 188 -13.76 9.29 -18.76
CA ASP A 188 -13.15 9.43 -20.09
C ASP A 188 -11.65 9.18 -20.00
N GLY A 189 -10.99 9.64 -18.93
CA GLY A 189 -9.58 9.32 -18.69
C GLY A 189 -9.32 7.82 -18.53
N VAL A 190 -10.20 7.12 -17.81
CA VAL A 190 -10.14 5.64 -17.71
C VAL A 190 -10.38 4.98 -19.06
N ARG A 191 -11.32 5.49 -19.86
CA ARG A 191 -11.59 4.97 -21.21
C ARG A 191 -10.38 5.12 -22.12
N THR A 192 -9.80 6.32 -22.21
CA THR A 192 -8.61 6.58 -23.04
C THR A 192 -7.44 5.68 -22.65
N LEU A 193 -7.20 5.50 -21.34
CA LEU A 193 -6.13 4.63 -20.85
C LEU A 193 -6.33 3.18 -21.29
N LEU A 194 -7.55 2.64 -21.15
CA LEU A 194 -7.85 1.25 -21.46
C LEU A 194 -7.89 0.98 -22.96
N GLU A 195 -8.31 1.96 -23.75
CA GLU A 195 -8.27 1.90 -25.22
C GLU A 195 -6.83 1.91 -25.74
N GLU A 196 -5.97 2.81 -25.24
CA GLU A 196 -4.55 2.86 -25.61
C GLU A 196 -3.82 1.54 -25.30
N LYS A 197 -4.21 0.86 -24.21
CA LYS A 197 -3.62 -0.42 -23.80
C LYS A 197 -4.29 -1.64 -24.43
N GLY A 198 -5.29 -1.46 -25.29
CA GLY A 198 -5.95 -2.56 -26.02
C GLY A 198 -6.94 -3.38 -25.18
N PHE A 199 -7.36 -2.88 -24.01
CA PHE A 199 -8.25 -3.60 -23.08
C PHE A 199 -9.73 -3.22 -23.21
N ALA A 200 -10.11 -2.46 -24.23
CA ALA A 200 -11.50 -2.00 -24.42
C ALA A 200 -12.53 -3.13 -24.52
N HIS A 201 -12.14 -4.30 -25.04
CA HIS A 201 -13.02 -5.46 -25.23
C HIS A 201 -13.35 -6.19 -23.92
N ASP A 202 -12.48 -6.11 -22.91
CA ASP A 202 -12.58 -6.85 -21.64
C ASP A 202 -13.19 -6.00 -20.50
N VAL A 203 -13.64 -4.79 -20.82
CA VAL A 203 -14.12 -3.80 -19.85
C VAL A 203 -15.53 -3.33 -20.18
N LYS A 204 -16.34 -3.09 -19.14
CA LYS A 204 -17.59 -2.32 -19.24
C LYS A 204 -17.58 -1.11 -18.32
N TYR A 205 -18.24 -0.06 -18.77
CA TYR A 205 -18.29 1.24 -18.12
C TYR A 205 -19.63 1.45 -17.43
N GLY A 206 -19.67 1.34 -16.09
CA GLY A 206 -20.86 1.68 -15.32
C GLY A 206 -21.03 3.19 -15.12
N HIS A 207 -22.01 3.59 -14.31
CA HIS A 207 -22.24 5.00 -13.98
C HIS A 207 -21.09 5.60 -13.16
N THR A 208 -20.63 4.91 -12.12
CA THR A 208 -19.60 5.42 -11.18
C THR A 208 -18.30 4.59 -11.16
N LYS A 209 -18.32 3.41 -11.77
CA LYS A 209 -17.25 2.41 -11.67
C LYS A 209 -16.92 1.80 -13.02
N VAL A 210 -15.65 1.46 -13.21
CA VAL A 210 -15.16 0.59 -14.28
C VAL A 210 -15.26 -0.87 -13.83
N PHE A 211 -15.64 -1.76 -14.74
CA PHE A 211 -15.82 -3.18 -14.51
C PHE A 211 -14.93 -3.98 -15.47
N ILE A 212 -14.01 -4.78 -14.95
CA ILE A 212 -13.06 -5.58 -15.72
C ILE A 212 -13.46 -7.05 -15.61
N ARG A 213 -13.57 -7.73 -16.73
CA ARG A 213 -14.05 -9.12 -16.81
C ARG A 213 -12.93 -10.11 -16.51
N SER A 214 -11.77 -10.01 -17.15
CA SER A 214 -10.67 -10.95 -16.93
C SER A 214 -9.68 -10.48 -15.86
N PRO A 215 -9.18 -11.37 -14.98
CA PRO A 215 -8.07 -11.05 -14.09
C PRO A 215 -6.77 -10.78 -14.85
N THR A 216 -6.61 -11.32 -16.07
CA THR A 216 -5.41 -11.12 -16.89
C THR A 216 -5.19 -9.64 -17.21
N THR A 217 -6.26 -8.91 -17.54
CA THR A 217 -6.24 -7.47 -17.80
C THR A 217 -5.77 -6.69 -16.58
N LEU A 218 -6.27 -7.03 -15.39
CA LEU A 218 -5.85 -6.39 -14.14
C LEU A 218 -4.37 -6.63 -13.84
N PHE A 219 -3.90 -7.88 -13.97
CA PHE A 219 -2.50 -8.21 -13.77
C PHE A 219 -1.59 -7.53 -14.79
N ALA A 220 -2.02 -7.42 -16.05
CA ALA A 220 -1.27 -6.70 -17.08
C ALA A 220 -1.13 -5.21 -16.74
N LEU A 221 -2.19 -4.56 -16.23
CA LEU A 221 -2.13 -3.17 -15.77
C LEU A 221 -1.19 -2.98 -14.57
N GLU A 222 -1.25 -3.88 -13.58
CA GLU A 222 -0.36 -3.83 -12.40
C GLU A 222 1.10 -4.07 -12.78
N LYS A 223 1.37 -4.99 -13.72
CA LYS A 223 2.70 -5.22 -14.26
C LYS A 223 3.23 -3.98 -14.97
N ALA A 224 2.48 -3.43 -15.92
CA ALA A 224 2.86 -2.22 -16.66
C ALA A 224 3.12 -1.02 -15.72
N ARG A 225 2.33 -0.89 -14.66
CA ARG A 225 2.58 0.10 -13.59
C ARG A 225 3.90 -0.16 -12.87
N SER A 226 4.13 -1.40 -12.43
CA SER A 226 5.32 -1.79 -11.68
C SER A 226 6.60 -1.57 -12.49
N ASP A 227 6.55 -1.84 -13.79
CA ASP A 227 7.67 -1.64 -14.71
C ASP A 227 8.01 -0.15 -14.92
N LEU A 228 7.01 0.74 -14.82
CA LEU A 228 7.20 2.19 -14.99
C LEU A 228 7.70 2.91 -13.73
N ILE A 229 7.34 2.43 -12.53
CA ILE A 229 7.71 3.07 -11.26
C ILE A 229 9.23 3.35 -11.16
N PRO A 230 10.15 2.41 -11.48
CA PRO A 230 11.58 2.68 -11.44
C PRO A 230 12.01 3.87 -12.30
N SER A 231 11.44 4.04 -13.49
CA SER A 231 11.78 5.15 -14.39
C SER A 231 11.38 6.51 -13.81
N ILE A 232 10.23 6.58 -13.14
CA ILE A 232 9.75 7.79 -12.45
C ILE A 232 10.65 8.10 -11.25
N VAL A 233 11.07 7.08 -10.49
CA VAL A 233 12.00 7.26 -9.36
C VAL A 233 13.33 7.82 -9.86
N VAL A 234 13.88 7.31 -10.96
CA VAL A 234 15.11 7.82 -11.57
C VAL A 234 14.94 9.27 -12.03
N LEU A 235 13.78 9.62 -12.61
CA LEU A 235 13.46 11.02 -12.98
C LEU A 235 13.52 11.96 -11.78
N LEU A 236 12.93 11.58 -10.64
CA LEU A 236 12.96 12.38 -9.42
C LEU A 236 14.38 12.49 -8.85
N GLN A 237 15.10 11.36 -8.80
CA GLN A 237 16.47 11.32 -8.30
C GLN A 237 17.42 12.20 -9.12
N LYS A 238 17.36 12.13 -10.46
CA LYS A 238 18.22 12.97 -11.32
C LYS A 238 17.91 14.45 -11.16
N GLN A 239 16.63 14.81 -11.04
CA GLN A 239 16.23 16.21 -10.87
C GLN A 239 16.71 16.78 -9.52
N TRP A 240 16.58 15.99 -8.45
CA TRP A 240 17.05 16.36 -7.11
C TRP A 240 18.57 16.50 -7.03
N ARG A 241 19.31 15.49 -7.51
CA ARG A 241 20.79 15.55 -7.58
C ARG A 241 21.26 16.77 -8.38
N GLY A 242 20.63 17.03 -9.52
CA GLY A 242 20.92 18.22 -10.34
C GLY A 242 20.61 19.53 -9.60
N TYR A 243 19.52 19.61 -8.85
CA TYR A 243 19.18 20.77 -8.04
C TYR A 243 20.23 21.07 -6.96
N LEU A 244 20.65 20.05 -6.21
CA LEU A 244 21.70 20.19 -5.18
C LEU A 244 23.02 20.70 -5.77
N CYS A 245 23.45 20.14 -6.90
CA CYS A 245 24.67 20.59 -7.59
C CYS A 245 24.54 22.06 -8.06
N ARG A 246 23.40 22.45 -8.64
CA ARG A 246 23.15 23.84 -9.06
C ARG A 246 23.16 24.81 -7.88
N MET A 247 22.59 24.43 -6.74
CA MET A 247 22.64 25.25 -5.52
C MET A 247 24.08 25.46 -5.04
N LYS A 248 24.87 24.38 -4.96
CA LYS A 248 26.28 24.45 -4.54
C LYS A 248 27.10 25.33 -5.49
N TYR A 249 26.90 25.18 -6.79
CA TYR A 249 27.56 25.98 -7.80
C TYR A 249 27.22 27.47 -7.69
N LYS A 250 25.94 27.83 -7.51
CA LYS A 250 25.52 29.22 -7.28
C LYS A 250 26.20 29.84 -6.06
N LYS A 251 26.27 29.10 -4.94
CA LYS A 251 26.98 29.55 -3.73
C LYS A 251 28.47 29.77 -3.98
N MET A 252 29.11 28.83 -4.69
CA MET A 252 30.53 28.95 -5.03
C MET A 252 30.81 30.16 -5.94
N LYS A 253 29.97 30.40 -6.96
CA LYS A 253 30.08 31.57 -7.83
C LYS A 253 29.91 32.87 -7.06
N ALA A 254 28.93 32.96 -6.16
CA ALA A 254 28.76 34.14 -5.30
C ALA A 254 29.98 34.37 -4.40
N ALA A 255 30.53 33.31 -3.79
CA ALA A 255 31.73 33.39 -2.98
C ALA A 255 32.94 33.92 -3.77
N LEU A 256 33.14 33.44 -5.01
CA LEU A 256 34.22 33.93 -5.87
C LEU A 256 34.08 35.43 -6.19
N VAL A 257 32.87 35.89 -6.51
CA VAL A 257 32.60 37.33 -6.74
C VAL A 257 32.88 38.16 -5.49
N ILE A 258 32.42 37.70 -4.32
CA ILE A 258 32.68 38.38 -3.04
C ILE A 258 34.19 38.44 -2.76
N MET A 259 34.91 37.34 -2.97
CA MET A 259 36.37 37.28 -2.79
C MET A 259 37.10 38.23 -3.73
N GLU A 260 36.67 38.32 -4.99
CA GLU A 260 37.23 39.25 -5.97
C GLU A 260 37.02 40.70 -5.52
N GLN A 261 35.79 41.09 -5.19
CA GLN A 261 35.48 42.44 -4.71
C GLN A 261 36.22 42.78 -3.42
N TYR A 262 36.33 41.83 -2.49
CA TYR A 262 37.12 41.99 -1.26
C TYR A 262 38.60 42.24 -1.57
N ARG A 263 39.19 41.48 -2.51
CA ARG A 263 40.57 41.70 -2.96
C ARG A 263 40.73 43.08 -3.60
N HIS A 264 39.79 43.52 -4.44
CA HIS A 264 39.81 44.88 -5.00
C HIS A 264 39.76 45.96 -3.92
N MET A 265 38.86 45.84 -2.95
CA MET A 265 38.75 46.77 -1.82
C MET A 265 40.05 46.83 -1.00
N LYS A 266 40.65 45.67 -0.67
CA LYS A 266 41.91 45.60 0.07
C LYS A 266 43.08 46.22 -0.71
N ARG A 267 43.15 46.01 -2.03
CA ARG A 267 44.14 46.67 -2.90
C ARG A 267 43.96 48.20 -2.90
N ARG A 268 42.73 48.69 -3.09
CA ARG A 268 42.43 50.13 -3.04
C ARG A 268 42.83 50.74 -1.70
N LYS A 269 42.44 50.11 -0.59
CA LYS A 269 42.80 50.59 0.76
C LYS A 269 44.32 50.68 0.95
N TYR A 270 45.07 49.68 0.47
CA TYR A 270 46.53 49.69 0.54
C TYR A 270 47.14 50.82 -0.30
N ILE A 271 46.65 51.03 -1.52
CA ILE A 271 47.12 52.12 -2.39
C ILE A 271 46.82 53.49 -1.76
N CYS A 272 45.62 53.70 -1.21
CA CYS A 272 45.27 54.95 -0.53
C CYS A 272 46.15 55.19 0.71
N GLN A 273 46.43 54.14 1.50
CA GLN A 273 47.36 54.26 2.63
C GLN A 273 48.77 54.61 2.17
N LEU A 274 49.24 53.98 1.09
CA LEU A 274 50.55 54.26 0.51
C LEU A 274 50.64 55.70 -0.01
N GLU A 275 49.61 56.18 -0.71
CA GLU A 275 49.52 57.56 -1.17
C GLU A 275 49.54 58.56 0.00
N GLN A 276 48.84 58.25 1.10
CA GLN A 276 48.87 59.08 2.31
C GLN A 276 50.26 59.08 2.96
N THR A 277 50.90 57.91 3.12
CA THR A 277 52.23 57.81 3.74
C THR A 277 53.30 58.55 2.93
N PHE A 278 53.22 58.50 1.59
CA PHE A 278 54.22 59.10 0.70
C PHE A 278 53.79 60.47 0.12
N ARG A 279 52.69 61.06 0.59
CA ARG A 279 52.13 62.33 0.08
C ARG A 279 53.16 63.46 0.03
N ASP A 280 53.92 63.63 1.10
CA ASP A 280 54.93 64.68 1.24
C ASP A 280 56.36 64.17 0.98
N ALA A 281 56.53 62.95 0.46
CA ALA A 281 57.83 62.33 0.26
C ALA A 281 58.79 63.19 -0.59
N LYS A 282 58.27 63.95 -1.56
CA LYS A 282 59.06 64.87 -2.40
C LYS A 282 59.68 66.04 -1.62
N LYS A 283 59.05 66.47 -0.52
CA LYS A 283 59.47 67.61 0.30
C LYS A 283 60.39 67.19 1.46
N LEU A 284 60.38 65.91 1.84
CA LEU A 284 61.18 65.37 2.93
C LEU A 284 62.65 65.18 2.50
N LYS A 285 63.58 65.32 3.46
CA LYS A 285 65.01 65.03 3.28
C LYS A 285 65.19 63.57 2.81
N ASN A 286 66.05 63.35 1.81
CA ASN A 286 66.27 62.05 1.16
C ASN A 286 65.02 61.45 0.47
N TYR A 287 64.07 62.29 0.04
CA TYR A 287 62.88 61.93 -0.75
C TYR A 287 62.03 60.78 -0.16
N GLY A 288 61.96 60.69 1.17
CA GLY A 288 61.12 59.71 1.87
C GLY A 288 61.71 58.31 2.05
N LYS A 289 63.04 58.13 1.88
CA LYS A 289 63.73 56.82 2.04
C LYS A 289 63.45 56.12 3.38
N HIS A 290 63.22 56.89 4.44
CA HIS A 290 62.99 56.38 5.80
C HIS A 290 61.51 56.04 6.09
N LEU A 291 60.59 56.30 5.15
CA LEU A 291 59.18 55.98 5.34
C LEU A 291 58.94 54.47 5.26
N SER A 292 58.25 53.94 6.27
CA SER A 292 57.86 52.53 6.29
C SER A 292 56.69 52.27 5.36
N TRP A 293 56.82 51.26 4.50
CA TRP A 293 55.73 50.80 3.65
C TRP A 293 54.59 50.20 4.51
N PRO A 294 53.32 50.43 4.16
CA PRO A 294 52.20 49.80 4.85
C PRO A 294 52.29 48.27 4.83
N SER A 295 51.74 47.62 5.86
CA SER A 295 51.81 46.17 6.02
C SER A 295 51.17 45.43 4.84
N GLU A 296 51.90 44.46 4.29
CA GLU A 296 51.45 43.69 3.14
C GLU A 296 50.31 42.75 3.55
N ASN A 297 49.26 42.70 2.74
CA ASN A 297 48.19 41.70 2.87
C ASN A 297 48.19 40.73 1.67
N PHE A 298 47.56 39.57 1.83
CA PHE A 298 47.50 38.55 0.78
C PHE A 298 46.95 39.09 -0.56
N ALA A 299 46.05 40.08 -0.52
CA ALA A 299 45.43 40.66 -1.71
C ALA A 299 46.38 41.55 -2.54
N VAL A 300 47.45 42.08 -1.92
CA VAL A 300 48.42 43.00 -2.55
C VAL A 300 49.78 42.36 -2.79
N ARG A 301 50.03 41.15 -2.29
CA ARG A 301 51.35 40.48 -2.34
C ARG A 301 51.98 40.45 -3.75
N HIS A 302 51.18 40.29 -4.80
CA HIS A 302 51.67 40.28 -6.18
C HIS A 302 51.92 41.68 -6.77
N VAL A 303 51.32 42.73 -6.18
CA VAL A 303 51.38 44.11 -6.68
C VAL A 303 52.47 44.92 -5.96
N VAL A 304 52.71 44.65 -4.68
CA VAL A 304 53.68 45.40 -3.86
C VAL A 304 55.10 45.39 -4.44
N PRO A 305 55.66 44.28 -4.95
CA PRO A 305 57.00 44.29 -5.55
C PRO A 305 57.11 45.26 -6.74
N ALA A 306 56.09 45.33 -7.59
CA ALA A 306 56.03 46.27 -8.70
C ALA A 306 55.97 47.72 -8.22
N LEU A 307 55.15 48.01 -7.20
CA LEU A 307 55.07 49.35 -6.60
C LEU A 307 56.38 49.79 -5.96
N LYS A 308 57.07 48.89 -5.24
CA LYS A 308 58.40 49.15 -4.66
C LYS A 308 59.43 49.45 -5.73
N MET A 309 59.43 48.71 -6.84
CA MET A 309 60.29 48.98 -7.99
C MET A 309 59.98 50.33 -8.64
N MET A 310 58.70 50.70 -8.78
CA MET A 310 58.31 52.02 -9.30
C MET A 310 58.81 53.16 -8.40
N TYR A 311 58.66 53.02 -7.08
CA TYR A 311 59.18 54.00 -6.12
C TYR A 311 60.71 54.10 -6.17
N ALA A 312 61.43 52.97 -6.25
CA ALA A 312 62.89 52.97 -6.34
C ALA A 312 63.39 53.70 -7.60
N ARG A 313 62.73 53.50 -8.75
CA ARG A 313 63.03 54.23 -9.99
C ARG A 313 62.78 55.74 -9.85
N TRP A 314 61.63 56.11 -9.28
CA TRP A 314 61.29 57.50 -9.04
C TRP A 314 62.27 58.17 -8.06
N HIS A 315 62.64 57.47 -6.98
CA HIS A 315 63.56 57.94 -5.96
C HIS A 315 64.97 58.16 -6.52
N ALA A 316 65.48 57.18 -7.29
CA ALA A 316 66.76 57.30 -7.99
C ALA A 316 66.77 58.51 -8.95
N TRP A 317 65.69 58.71 -9.71
CA TRP A 317 65.56 59.87 -10.60
C TRP A 317 65.55 61.20 -9.82
N MET A 318 64.82 61.28 -8.70
CA MET A 318 64.77 62.49 -7.87
C MET A 318 66.16 62.89 -7.33
N ILE A 319 66.99 61.91 -6.95
CA ILE A 319 68.38 62.15 -6.54
C ILE A 319 69.22 62.64 -7.72
N LEU A 320 69.18 61.93 -8.85
CA LEU A 320 70.00 62.25 -10.01
C LEU A 320 69.64 63.59 -10.66
N ARG A 321 68.39 64.05 -10.54
CA ARG A 321 67.92 65.31 -11.15
C ARG A 321 68.66 66.55 -10.63
N VAL A 322 69.20 66.50 -9.41
CA VAL A 322 69.97 67.62 -8.82
C VAL A 322 71.39 67.68 -9.40
N ILE A 323 71.86 66.62 -10.06
CA ILE A 323 73.22 66.45 -10.56
C ILE A 323 73.21 66.65 -12.09
N PRO A 324 74.16 67.40 -12.67
CA PRO A 324 74.28 67.57 -14.12
C PRO A 324 74.36 66.24 -14.86
N ARG A 325 73.69 66.13 -16.02
CA ARG A 325 73.59 64.87 -16.79
C ARG A 325 74.94 64.30 -17.20
N GLU A 326 75.96 65.14 -17.33
CA GLU A 326 77.32 64.80 -17.74
C GLU A 326 78.04 63.93 -16.69
N GLU A 327 77.66 64.02 -15.41
CA GLU A 327 78.29 63.31 -14.28
C GLU A 327 77.56 61.99 -13.93
N TRP A 328 76.41 61.72 -14.55
CA TRP A 328 75.62 60.51 -14.28
C TRP A 328 76.34 59.19 -14.57
N PRO A 329 77.22 59.07 -15.58
CA PRO A 329 77.98 57.83 -15.83
C PRO A 329 78.88 57.44 -14.66
N GLN A 330 79.35 58.40 -13.86
CA GLN A 330 80.24 58.18 -12.71
C GLN A 330 79.48 57.69 -11.45
N LEU A 331 78.16 57.88 -11.41
CA LEU A 331 77.28 57.48 -10.30
C LEU A 331 76.64 56.10 -10.50
N ARG A 332 76.93 55.41 -11.60
CA ARG A 332 76.59 53.99 -11.75
C ARG A 332 77.48 53.17 -10.82
N LEU A 333 76.92 52.71 -9.70
CA LEU A 333 77.51 51.61 -8.95
C LEU A 333 77.60 50.38 -9.88
N LYS A 334 78.77 49.72 -9.90
CA LYS A 334 79.00 48.45 -10.63
C LYS A 334 78.01 47.38 -10.20
#